data_AF-A0AB36DLT3-F1
#
_entry.id   AF-A0AB36DLT3-F1
#
_cell.length_a   1.000
_cell.length_b   1.000
_cell.length_c   1.000
_cell.angle_alpha   90.00
_cell.angle_beta   90.00
_cell.angle_gamma   90.00
#
_symmetry.space_group_name_H-M   'P 1'
#
loop_
_entity.id
_entity.type
_entity.pdbx_description
1 polymer ?
#
loop_
_entity_poly.entity_id
_entity_poly.type
_entity_poly.pdbx_seq_one_letter_code
_entity_poly.pdbx_strand_id
1 'polypeptide(L)' 'MPKNRHRHLLELYGEITKLGAILDAPRPKDIHPHEWVLMKDQIYYMRQITEC' A
#
# COMPACT_ATOMS: atom_id res chain seq x y z
N MET A 1 0.23 20.30 7.23
CA MET A 1 0.41 19.12 8.10
C MET A 1 0.37 17.84 7.25
N PRO A 2 1.41 16.98 7.26
CA PRO A 2 1.57 15.86 6.32
C PRO A 2 0.89 14.55 6.77
N LYS A 3 -0.04 14.60 7.73
CA LYS A 3 -0.67 13.40 8.32
C LYS A 3 -1.76 12.75 7.46
N ASN A 4 -2.19 13.41 6.36
CA ASN A 4 -3.32 12.94 5.54
C ASN A 4 -2.94 12.27 4.21
N ARG A 5 -1.69 12.30 3.75
CA ARG A 5 -1.32 11.63 2.48
C ARG A 5 -1.38 10.11 2.58
N HIS A 6 -0.84 9.54 3.66
CA HIS A 6 -0.87 8.09 3.87
C HIS A 6 -2.29 7.56 4.02
N ARG A 7 -3.13 8.26 4.78
CA ARG A 7 -4.53 7.86 4.95
C ARG A 7 -5.32 7.98 3.65
N HIS A 8 -5.09 9.02 2.86
CA HIS A 8 -5.74 9.19 1.57
C HIS A 8 -5.27 8.16 0.53
N LEU A 9 -3.99 7.78 0.56
CA LEU A 9 -3.47 6.67 -0.24
C LEU A 9 -4.12 5.35 0.20
N LEU A 10 -4.17 5.08 1.50
CA LEU A 10 -4.82 3.89 2.04
C LEU A 10 -6.33 3.85 1.75
N GLU A 11 -7.02 5.00 1.68
CA GLU A 11 -8.44 5.11 1.27
C GLU A 11 -8.61 4.93 -0.25
N LEU A 12 -7.71 5.48 -1.08
CA LEU A 12 -7.67 5.22 -2.54
C LEU A 12 -7.42 3.74 -2.85
N TYR A 13 -6.73 3.03 -1.96
CA TYR A 13 -6.45 1.60 -2.04
C TYR A 13 -7.34 0.75 -1.12
N GLY A 14 -8.31 1.39 -0.44
CA GLY A 14 -9.00 0.95 0.77
C GLY A 14 -10.19 0.04 0.58
N GLU A 15 -10.16 -0.86 -0.40
CA GLU A 15 -10.88 -2.12 -0.22
C GLU A 15 -9.85 -3.13 0.26
N ILE A 16 -9.86 -3.42 1.56
CA ILE A 16 -8.93 -4.31 2.28
C ILE A 16 -8.83 -5.70 1.62
N THR A 17 -9.81 -6.10 0.80
CA THR A 17 -9.79 -7.27 -0.10
C THR A 17 -8.73 -7.20 -1.22
N LYS A 18 -8.15 -6.04 -1.51
CA LYS A 18 -7.22 -5.80 -2.63
C LYS A 18 -5.76 -5.64 -2.21
N LEU A 19 -5.42 -5.78 -0.92
CA LEU A 19 -4.03 -5.69 -0.45
C LEU A 19 -3.12 -6.70 -1.17
N GLY A 20 -3.60 -7.93 -1.41
CA GLY A 20 -2.91 -8.91 -2.24
C GLY A 20 -2.70 -8.43 -3.68
N ALA A 21 -3.73 -7.84 -4.29
CA ALA A 21 -3.64 -7.31 -5.66
C ALA A 21 -2.61 -6.17 -5.80
N ILE A 22 -2.34 -5.41 -4.72
CA ILE A 22 -1.31 -4.36 -4.72
C ILE A 22 0.10 -4.96 -4.63
N LEU A 23 0.27 -6.04 -3.86
CA LEU A 23 1.55 -6.78 -3.82
C LEU A 23 1.90 -7.36 -5.19
N ASP A 24 0.90 -7.78 -5.96
CA ASP A 24 1.08 -8.29 -7.32
C ASP A 24 1.07 -7.21 -8.40
N ALA A 25 0.65 -5.98 -8.07
CA ALA A 25 0.56 -4.89 -9.03
C ALA A 25 1.96 -4.44 -9.53
N PRO A 26 2.06 -4.04 -10.80
CA PRO A 26 3.24 -3.33 -11.31
C PRO A 26 3.35 -1.94 -10.67
N ARG A 27 4.58 -1.42 -10.59
CA ARG A 27 4.85 -0.08 -10.07
C ARG A 27 4.18 0.99 -10.96
N PRO A 28 3.40 1.92 -10.39
CA PRO A 28 2.90 3.10 -11.11
C PRO A 28 4.05 4.01 -11.58
N LYS A 29 3.92 4.59 -12.78
CA LYS A 29 4.98 5.41 -13.39
C LYS A 29 5.30 6.69 -12.61
N ASP A 30 4.31 7.18 -11.87
CA ASP A 30 4.29 8.38 -11.05
C ASP A 30 4.83 8.18 -9.62
N ILE A 31 5.10 6.94 -9.21
CA ILE A 31 5.66 6.63 -7.89
C ILE A 31 7.14 6.28 -8.01
N HIS A 32 7.98 6.89 -7.17
CA HIS A 32 9.42 6.59 -7.16
C HIS A 32 9.67 5.11 -6.77
N PRO A 33 10.63 4.39 -7.40
CA PRO A 33 10.86 2.97 -7.10
C PRO A 33 11.05 2.65 -5.62
N HIS A 34 11.78 3.49 -4.90
CA HIS A 34 12.00 3.33 -3.46
C HIS A 34 10.69 3.45 -2.65
N GLU A 35 9.84 4.42 -2.97
CA GLU A 35 8.55 4.61 -2.28
C GLU A 35 7.60 3.43 -2.55
N TRP A 36 7.63 2.89 -3.77
CA TRP A 36 6.85 1.71 -4.13
C TRP A 36 7.22 0.46 -3.32
N VAL A 37 8.52 0.23 -3.11
CA VAL A 37 9.00 -0.90 -2.30
C VAL A 37 8.55 -0.75 -0.85
N LEU A 38 8.74 0.44 -0.25
CA LEU A 38 8.30 0.71 1.12
C LEU A 38 6.78 0.53 1.30
N MET A 39 6.00 0.93 0.31
CA MET A 39 4.54 0.70 0.32
C MET A 39 4.19 -0.79 0.28
N LYS A 40 4.85 -1.58 -0.58
CA LYS A 40 4.62 -3.04 -0.63
C LYS A 40 4.98 -3.72 0.68
N ASP A 41 6.09 -3.34 1.31
CA ASP A 41 6.49 -3.89 2.60
C ASP A 41 5.44 -3.59 3.69
N GLN A 42 4.96 -2.34 3.77
CA GLN A 42 3.89 -1.99 4.71
C GLN A 42 2.62 -2.81 4.48
N ILE A 43 2.21 -2.99 3.22
CA ILE A 43 1.04 -3.79 2.86
C ILE A 43 1.22 -5.26 3.24
N TYR A 44 2.42 -5.82 3.02
CA TYR A 44 2.76 -7.18 3.41
C TYR A 44 2.65 -7.37 4.94
N TYR A 45 3.20 -6.44 5.72
CA TYR A 45 3.08 -6.47 7.18
C TYR A 45 1.63 -6.34 7.66
N MET A 46 0.84 -5.45 7.06
CA MET A 46 -0.58 -5.30 7.42
C MET A 46 -1.39 -6.57 7.12
N ARG A 47 -1.10 -7.25 6.00
CA ARG A 47 -1.74 -8.53 5.66
C ARG A 47 -1.45 -9.60 6.71
N GLN A 48 -0.19 -9.73 7.13
CA GLN A 48 0.23 -10.69 8.17
C GLN A 48 -0.49 -10.48 9.50
N ILE A 49 -0.70 -9.22 9.91
CA ILE A 49 -1.40 -8.91 11.17
C ILE A 49 -2.90 -9.19 11.08
N THR A 50 -3.50 -9.01 9.91
CA THR A 50 -4.96 -9.11 9.72
C THR A 50 -5.43 -10.54 9.42
N GLU A 51 -4.55 -11.41 8.94
CA GLU A 51 -4.83 -12.84 8.67
C GLU A 51 -4.54 -13.76 9.89
N CYS A 52 -4.24 -13.20 11.07
CA CYS A 52 -4.20 -13.90 12.37
C CYS A 52 -5.53 -13.79 13.12
#